data_AF-A0A5J4SG67-F1
#
_entry.id   AF-A0A5J4SG67-F1
#
_cell.length_a   1.000
_cell.length_b   1.000
_cell.length_c   1.000
_cell.angle_alpha   90.00
_cell.angle_beta   90.00
_cell.angle_gamma   90.00
#
_symmetry.space_group_name_H-M   'P 1'
#
loop_
_entity.id
_entity.type
_entity.pdbx_description
1 polymer ?
#
loop_
_entity_poly.entity_id
_entity_poly.type
_entity_poly.pdbx_seq_one_letter_code
_entity_poly.pdbx_strand_id
1 'polypeptide(L)'
;MIGLINKLRNLFQRGNIFIRLIYINIAVFFVTALITTFFQLFNKTTVSVFSFLELPASFFRFAGRPWSLISYMFMHADFLHLLFNMLWLYGFGMLFLSFFSAKHLRGLYILGGIFGGLLYMLCYNVFPYFRLQVEHSSMVGASASVLAVVIAVAYREPDYSIRLLFLGNIRLKYIALVVVLSDLLFITSGNAGGHIAHLGGAFTGFGFVVGLNKGVDITSWMNKFLDVVLVLFNRTTWQHKRKPFMKMQQLHSEKTKKHKLAGNKKTYSHVMMDDILDKLKKSGYESLTTEEKKTLFDASRK
;
A
#
# COMPACT_ATOMS: atom_id res chain seq x y z
N MET A 1 26.68 -9.26 -6.47
CA MET A 1 25.44 -8.81 -7.15
C MET A 1 24.19 -9.55 -6.64
N ILE A 2 24.18 -10.89 -6.60
CA ILE A 2 23.05 -11.72 -6.13
C ILE A 2 22.61 -11.39 -4.68
N GLY A 3 23.56 -11.14 -3.77
CA GLY A 3 23.25 -10.75 -2.38
C GLY A 3 22.53 -9.40 -2.25
N LEU A 4 22.86 -8.41 -3.09
CA LEU A 4 22.21 -7.10 -3.09
C LEU A 4 20.77 -7.20 -3.60
N ILE A 5 20.56 -7.94 -4.69
CA ILE A 5 19.23 -8.19 -5.26
C ILE A 5 18.33 -8.89 -4.23
N ASN A 6 18.85 -9.90 -3.55
CA ASN A 6 18.11 -10.61 -2.50
C ASN A 6 17.82 -9.70 -1.30
N LYS A 7 18.75 -8.83 -0.91
CA LYS A 7 18.53 -7.83 0.16
C LYS A 7 17.44 -6.82 -0.22
N LEU A 8 17.49 -6.26 -1.43
CA LEU A 8 16.48 -5.32 -1.93
C LEU A 8 15.11 -5.99 -2.04
N ARG A 9 15.06 -7.23 -2.56
CA ARG A 9 13.83 -8.02 -2.62
C ARG A 9 13.24 -8.26 -1.23
N ASN A 10 14.08 -8.64 -0.26
CA ASN A 10 13.63 -8.84 1.12
C ASN A 10 13.13 -7.55 1.77
N LEU A 11 13.82 -6.42 1.55
CA LEU A 11 13.39 -5.10 2.02
C LEU A 11 12.06 -4.67 1.39
N PHE A 12 11.83 -4.96 0.11
CA PHE A 12 10.55 -4.69 -0.55
C PHE A 12 9.43 -5.58 0.00
N GLN A 13 9.68 -6.88 0.13
CA GLN A 13 8.69 -7.85 0.60
C GLN A 13 8.32 -7.66 2.07
N ARG A 14 9.29 -7.34 2.93
CA ARG A 14 9.05 -7.09 4.37
C ARG A 14 8.75 -5.63 4.68
N GLY A 15 9.04 -4.73 3.75
CA GLY A 15 8.91 -3.29 3.93
C GLY A 15 7.46 -2.85 4.04
N ASN A 16 7.27 -1.79 4.83
CA ASN A 16 6.01 -1.06 4.92
C ASN A 16 5.56 -0.59 3.54
N ILE A 17 4.25 -0.38 3.41
CA ILE A 17 3.64 -0.01 2.14
C ILE A 17 4.21 1.28 1.53
N PHE A 18 4.54 2.28 2.34
CA PHE A 18 5.18 3.51 1.83
C PHE A 18 6.58 3.24 1.26
N ILE A 19 7.35 2.31 1.84
CA ILE A 19 8.68 1.91 1.32
C ILE A 19 8.51 1.23 -0.04
N ARG A 20 7.48 0.40 -0.21
CA ARG A 20 7.18 -0.23 -1.50
C ARG A 20 6.82 0.81 -2.56
N LEU A 21 5.98 1.79 -2.21
CA LEU A 21 5.63 2.90 -3.10
C LEU A 21 6.87 3.72 -3.47
N ILE A 22 7.78 3.99 -2.52
CA ILE A 22 9.05 4.67 -2.79
C ILE A 22 9.87 3.87 -3.81
N TYR A 23 10.05 2.57 -3.60
CA TYR A 23 10.79 1.73 -4.54
C TYR A 23 10.15 1.69 -5.93
N ILE A 24 8.81 1.67 -6.02
CA ILE A 24 8.10 1.72 -7.31
C ILE A 24 8.40 3.03 -8.04
N ASN A 25 8.25 4.17 -7.36
CA ASN A 25 8.52 5.48 -7.95
C ASN A 25 9.99 5.62 -8.39
N ILE A 26 10.93 5.19 -7.55
CA ILE A 26 12.36 5.19 -7.87
C ILE A 26 12.63 4.29 -9.08
N ALA A 27 12.07 3.08 -9.12
CA ALA A 27 12.25 2.16 -10.24
C ALA A 27 11.70 2.74 -11.56
N VAL A 28 10.49 3.32 -11.53
CA VAL A 28 9.88 3.97 -12.70
C VAL A 28 10.76 5.13 -13.18
N PHE A 29 11.24 5.98 -12.27
CA PHE A 29 12.16 7.07 -12.62
C PHE A 29 13.45 6.56 -13.27
N PHE A 30 14.11 5.56 -12.69
CA PHE A 30 15.34 5.02 -13.28
C PHE A 30 15.11 4.40 -14.65
N VAL A 31 14.04 3.60 -14.82
CA VAL A 31 13.72 2.99 -16.12
C VAL A 31 13.47 4.06 -17.17
N THR A 32 12.65 5.07 -16.84
CA THR A 32 12.30 6.15 -17.78
C THR A 32 13.49 7.06 -18.08
N ALA A 33 14.35 7.34 -17.09
CA ALA A 33 15.60 8.07 -17.28
C ALA A 33 16.58 7.31 -18.18
N LEU A 34 16.79 6.00 -17.96
CA LEU A 34 17.68 5.19 -18.79
C LEU A 34 17.19 5.08 -20.24
N ILE A 35 15.89 4.89 -20.45
CA ILE A 35 15.28 4.91 -21.78
C ILE A 35 15.53 6.27 -22.43
N THR A 36 15.33 7.36 -21.68
CA THR A 36 15.53 8.72 -22.18
C THR A 36 16.97 8.97 -22.61
N THR A 37 17.93 8.66 -21.74
CA THR A 37 19.36 8.77 -22.04
C THR A 37 19.74 7.93 -23.25
N PHE A 38 19.24 6.69 -23.36
CA PHE A 38 19.53 5.82 -24.49
C PHE A 38 19.12 6.47 -25.82
N PHE A 39 17.88 6.94 -25.96
CA PHE A 39 17.43 7.58 -27.20
C PHE A 39 18.10 8.94 -27.46
N GLN A 40 18.42 9.70 -26.42
CA GLN A 40 19.17 10.96 -26.55
C GLN A 40 20.57 10.73 -27.13
N LEU A 41 21.24 9.62 -26.79
CA LEU A 41 22.53 9.23 -27.39
C LEU A 41 22.42 9.00 -28.91
N PHE A 42 21.24 8.63 -29.42
CA PHE A 42 20.96 8.50 -30.85
C PHE A 42 20.32 9.74 -31.48
N ASN A 43 20.31 10.87 -30.76
CA ASN A 43 19.66 12.11 -31.18
C ASN A 43 18.18 11.92 -31.55
N LYS A 44 17.50 10.97 -30.91
CA LYS A 44 16.07 10.71 -31.05
C LYS A 44 15.34 11.36 -29.88
N THR A 45 14.35 12.19 -30.19
CA THR A 45 13.47 12.78 -29.20
C THR A 45 12.62 11.70 -28.54
N THR A 46 12.75 11.53 -27.23
CA THR A 46 12.04 10.54 -26.39
C THR A 46 10.57 10.85 -26.13
N VAL A 47 10.06 11.86 -26.82
CA VAL A 47 8.76 12.49 -26.62
C VAL A 47 7.61 11.47 -26.68
N SER A 48 7.79 10.31 -27.32
CA SER A 48 6.75 9.27 -27.43
C SER A 48 6.49 8.51 -26.11
N VAL A 49 7.52 8.03 -25.40
CA VAL A 49 7.31 7.15 -24.22
C VAL A 49 6.87 7.95 -23.00
N PHE A 50 7.48 9.11 -22.77
CA PHE A 50 7.11 9.98 -21.66
C PHE A 50 5.69 10.50 -21.83
N SER A 51 5.38 11.10 -22.98
CA SER A 51 4.05 11.65 -23.19
C SER A 51 2.95 10.59 -23.00
N PHE A 52 3.15 9.34 -23.38
CA PHE A 52 2.15 8.28 -23.21
C PHE A 52 1.79 7.97 -21.75
N LEU A 53 2.68 8.25 -20.79
CA LEU A 53 2.49 8.00 -19.36
C LEU A 53 2.09 9.24 -18.55
N GLU A 54 2.21 10.42 -19.14
CA GLU A 54 1.79 11.70 -18.55
C GLU A 54 0.28 11.91 -18.68
N LEU A 55 -0.31 12.61 -17.70
CA LEU A 55 -1.73 12.95 -17.72
C LEU A 55 -1.97 14.24 -18.52
N PRO A 56 -2.61 14.22 -19.71
CA PRO A 56 -3.01 15.45 -20.41
C PRO A 56 -4.09 16.21 -19.66
N ALA A 57 -4.12 17.53 -19.87
CA ALA A 57 -5.29 18.34 -19.56
C ALA A 57 -6.47 18.07 -20.51
N SER A 58 -6.20 17.90 -21.82
CA SER A 58 -7.22 17.66 -22.84
C SER A 58 -7.95 16.32 -22.65
N PHE A 59 -9.29 16.36 -22.55
CA PHE A 59 -10.13 15.16 -22.49
C PHE A 59 -10.00 14.29 -23.74
N PHE A 60 -9.83 14.92 -24.92
CA PHE A 60 -9.66 14.18 -26.16
C PHE A 60 -8.35 13.38 -26.14
N ARG A 61 -7.24 14.00 -25.75
CA ARG A 61 -5.96 13.31 -25.60
C ARG A 61 -6.03 12.25 -24.50
N PHE A 62 -6.76 12.49 -23.41
CA PHE A 62 -6.97 11.53 -22.33
C PHE A 62 -7.70 10.27 -22.79
N ALA A 63 -8.73 10.41 -23.65
CA ALA A 63 -9.51 9.27 -24.15
C ALA A 63 -8.65 8.22 -24.88
N GLY A 64 -7.56 8.65 -25.55
CA GLY A 64 -6.59 7.75 -26.18
C GLY A 64 -5.59 7.10 -25.21
N ARG A 65 -5.52 7.56 -23.95
CA ARG A 65 -4.58 7.06 -22.93
C ARG A 65 -5.16 7.10 -21.51
N PRO A 66 -6.24 6.35 -21.23
CA PRO A 66 -6.91 6.40 -19.93
C PRO A 66 -6.04 5.92 -18.76
N TRP A 67 -5.06 5.05 -19.01
CA TRP A 67 -4.09 4.64 -17.98
C TRP A 67 -3.24 5.81 -17.46
N SER A 68 -3.17 6.93 -18.19
CA SER A 68 -2.44 8.13 -17.76
C SER A 68 -2.94 8.68 -16.43
N LEU A 69 -4.22 8.45 -16.08
CA LEU A 69 -4.77 8.82 -14.77
C LEU A 69 -4.09 8.08 -13.61
N ILE A 70 -3.49 6.92 -13.88
CA ILE A 70 -2.73 6.15 -12.89
C ILE A 70 -1.23 6.29 -13.10
N SER A 71 -0.73 6.21 -14.33
CA SER A 71 0.73 6.20 -14.55
C SER A 71 1.40 7.51 -14.15
N TYR A 72 0.73 8.66 -14.31
CA TYR A 72 1.34 9.96 -14.07
C TYR A 72 1.83 10.13 -12.62
N MET A 73 1.13 9.54 -11.63
CA MET A 73 1.48 9.66 -10.21
C MET A 73 2.72 8.84 -9.82
N PHE A 74 3.32 8.12 -10.77
CA PHE A 74 4.59 7.41 -10.61
C PHE A 74 5.72 7.99 -11.47
N MET A 75 5.40 8.91 -12.38
CA MET A 75 6.34 9.61 -13.25
C MET A 75 6.90 10.85 -12.54
N HIS A 76 8.15 11.22 -12.82
CA HIS A 76 8.77 12.44 -12.30
C HIS A 76 9.61 13.10 -13.39
N ALA A 77 9.54 14.42 -13.47
CA ALA A 77 10.24 15.21 -14.49
C ALA A 77 11.77 15.25 -14.27
N ASP A 78 12.19 15.26 -13.01
CA ASP A 78 13.59 15.41 -12.63
C ASP A 78 13.87 14.76 -11.26
N PHE A 79 15.16 14.68 -10.93
CA PHE A 79 15.63 14.02 -9.71
C PHE A 79 15.18 14.75 -8.43
N LEU A 80 15.18 16.08 -8.40
CA LEU A 80 14.78 16.83 -7.20
C LEU A 80 13.29 16.67 -6.94
N HIS A 81 12.48 16.70 -8.00
CA HIS A 81 11.05 16.43 -7.92
C HIS A 81 10.78 15.01 -7.36
N LEU A 82 11.50 13.99 -7.81
CA LEU A 82 11.43 12.65 -7.21
C LEU A 82 11.88 12.67 -5.74
N LEU A 83 13.04 13.25 -5.46
CA LEU A 83 13.66 13.25 -4.13
C LEU A 83 12.70 13.82 -3.07
N PHE A 84 12.14 15.00 -3.32
CA PHE A 84 11.25 15.64 -2.35
C PHE A 84 9.93 14.89 -2.17
N ASN A 85 9.36 14.33 -3.25
CA ASN A 85 8.18 13.46 -3.12
C ASN A 85 8.47 12.25 -2.24
N MET A 86 9.61 11.59 -2.44
CA MET A 86 9.97 10.40 -1.68
C MET A 86 10.35 10.71 -0.23
N LEU A 87 10.99 11.86 0.04
CA LEU A 87 11.27 12.33 1.41
C LEU A 87 9.97 12.58 2.18
N TRP A 88 9.01 13.27 1.55
CA TRP A 88 7.70 13.50 2.16
C TRP A 88 6.92 12.21 2.35
N LEU A 89 6.89 11.33 1.34
CA LEU A 89 6.24 10.03 1.45
C LEU A 89 6.88 9.14 2.53
N TYR A 90 8.20 9.20 2.71
CA TYR A 90 8.88 8.48 3.77
C TYR A 90 8.46 9.00 5.15
N GLY A 91 8.59 10.30 5.39
CA GLY A 91 8.30 10.90 6.69
C GLY A 91 6.82 10.81 7.05
N PHE A 92 5.95 11.30 6.17
CA PHE A 92 4.51 11.28 6.42
C PHE A 92 3.91 9.89 6.25
N GLY A 93 4.47 9.02 5.41
CA GLY A 93 4.02 7.63 5.30
C GLY A 93 4.33 6.82 6.55
N MET A 94 5.49 7.04 7.19
CA MET A 94 5.80 6.45 8.50
C MET A 94 4.80 6.93 9.56
N LEU A 95 4.58 8.24 9.64
CA LEU A 95 3.67 8.84 10.61
C LEU A 95 2.22 8.44 10.38
N PHE A 96 1.80 8.30 9.12
CA PHE A 96 0.46 7.82 8.75
C PHE A 96 0.20 6.41 9.30
N LEU A 97 1.19 5.52 9.25
CA LEU A 97 1.05 4.17 9.79
C LEU A 97 0.98 4.11 11.31
N SER A 98 1.29 5.20 12.03
CA SER A 98 1.05 5.31 13.47
C SER A 98 -0.43 5.49 13.81
N PHE A 99 -1.25 5.97 12.87
CA PHE A 99 -2.68 6.27 13.10
C PHE A 99 -3.63 5.46 12.21
N PHE A 100 -3.15 4.96 11.08
CA PHE A 100 -3.96 4.30 10.07
C PHE A 100 -3.28 3.01 9.56
N SER A 101 -4.08 2.14 8.92
CA SER A 101 -3.58 0.87 8.40
C SER A 101 -2.77 1.03 7.09
N ALA A 102 -1.94 0.03 6.78
CA ALA A 102 -1.26 -0.06 5.50
C ALA A 102 -2.22 -0.13 4.29
N LYS A 103 -3.44 -0.67 4.48
CA LYS A 103 -4.49 -0.66 3.45
C LYS A 103 -5.03 0.74 3.21
N HIS A 104 -5.22 1.53 4.27
CA HIS A 104 -5.60 2.92 4.13
C HIS A 104 -4.53 3.70 3.35
N LEU A 105 -3.24 3.50 3.64
CA LEU A 105 -2.16 4.23 2.96
C LEU A 105 -2.14 3.96 1.45
N ARG A 106 -2.14 2.68 1.02
CA ARG A 106 -2.14 2.38 -0.43
C ARG A 106 -3.39 2.90 -1.13
N GLY A 107 -4.56 2.76 -0.50
CA GLY A 107 -5.82 3.19 -1.09
C GLY A 107 -5.88 4.71 -1.20
N LEU A 108 -5.45 5.42 -0.15
CA LEU A 108 -5.40 6.88 -0.13
C LEU A 108 -4.36 7.44 -1.12
N TYR A 109 -3.20 6.81 -1.25
CA TYR A 109 -2.20 7.22 -2.24
C TYR A 109 -2.79 7.19 -3.66
N ILE A 110 -3.45 6.08 -4.03
CA ILE A 110 -4.05 5.93 -5.36
C ILE A 110 -5.22 6.90 -5.55
N LEU A 111 -6.11 7.03 -4.57
CA LEU A 111 -7.24 7.96 -4.65
C LEU A 111 -6.79 9.42 -4.71
N GLY A 112 -5.79 9.81 -3.92
CA GLY A 112 -5.24 11.16 -3.93
C GLY A 112 -4.68 11.54 -5.29
N GLY A 113 -3.99 10.62 -5.96
CA GLY A 113 -3.54 10.81 -7.34
C GLY A 113 -4.72 10.87 -8.31
N ILE A 114 -5.68 9.93 -8.25
CA ILE A 114 -6.85 9.96 -9.16
C ILE A 114 -7.62 11.28 -9.04
N PHE A 115 -8.02 11.68 -7.83
CA PHE A 115 -8.80 12.90 -7.63
C PHE A 115 -7.98 14.17 -7.88
N GLY A 116 -6.67 14.17 -7.59
CA GLY A 116 -5.76 15.24 -7.99
C GLY A 116 -5.70 15.42 -9.50
N GLY A 117 -5.48 14.32 -10.24
CA GLY A 117 -5.47 14.32 -11.70
C GLY A 117 -6.81 14.74 -12.30
N LEU A 118 -7.93 14.25 -11.76
CA LEU A 118 -9.26 14.66 -12.20
C LEU A 118 -9.53 16.16 -11.94
N LEU A 119 -9.12 16.69 -10.79
CA LEU A 119 -9.28 18.12 -10.50
C LEU A 119 -8.43 18.98 -11.44
N TYR A 120 -7.19 18.56 -11.72
CA TYR A 120 -6.35 19.19 -12.73
C TYR A 120 -7.04 19.27 -14.09
N MET A 121 -7.54 18.13 -14.60
CA MET A 121 -8.24 18.09 -15.87
C MET A 121 -9.49 18.97 -15.85
N LEU A 122 -10.29 18.90 -14.78
CA LEU A 122 -11.51 19.70 -14.64
C LEU A 122 -11.19 21.20 -14.69
N CYS A 123 -10.25 21.67 -13.88
CA CYS A 123 -9.91 23.09 -13.81
C CYS A 123 -9.35 23.62 -15.14
N TYR A 124 -8.51 22.84 -15.83
CA TYR A 124 -7.97 23.25 -17.13
C TYR A 124 -9.05 23.38 -18.21
N ASN A 125 -10.13 22.60 -18.13
CA ASN A 125 -11.23 22.63 -19.10
C ASN A 125 -12.39 23.57 -18.69
N VAL A 126 -12.46 24.00 -17.42
CA VAL A 126 -13.52 24.88 -16.91
C VAL A 126 -13.08 26.35 -16.87
N PHE A 127 -11.86 26.65 -16.43
CA PHE A 127 -11.43 28.03 -16.25
C PHE A 127 -10.86 28.63 -17.55
N PRO A 128 -11.33 29.80 -17.99
CA PRO A 128 -10.84 30.46 -19.21
C PRO A 128 -9.33 30.71 -19.25
N TYR A 129 -8.72 30.89 -18.07
CA TYR A 129 -7.26 31.11 -17.92
C TYR A 129 -6.41 29.99 -18.54
N PHE A 130 -6.90 28.74 -18.54
CA PHE A 130 -6.16 27.57 -19.03
C PHE A 130 -6.48 27.17 -20.46
N ARG A 131 -7.37 27.90 -21.15
CA ARG A 131 -7.92 27.50 -22.46
C ARG A 131 -6.84 27.26 -23.51
N LEU A 132 -5.79 28.08 -23.53
CA LEU A 132 -4.69 27.97 -24.51
C LEU A 132 -3.71 26.84 -24.15
N GLN A 133 -3.76 26.34 -22.92
CA GLN A 133 -2.85 25.36 -22.37
C GLN A 133 -3.42 23.93 -22.43
N VAL A 134 -4.74 23.77 -22.59
CA VAL A 134 -5.43 22.45 -22.59
C VAL A 134 -4.77 21.41 -23.50
N GLU A 135 -4.39 21.79 -24.72
CA GLU A 135 -3.82 20.86 -25.71
C GLU A 135 -2.33 20.57 -25.50
N HIS A 136 -1.63 21.43 -24.77
CA HIS A 136 -0.18 21.36 -24.60
C HIS A 136 0.27 20.94 -23.20
N SER A 137 -0.61 21.07 -22.20
CA SER A 137 -0.29 20.73 -20.82
C SER A 137 -0.47 19.24 -20.51
N SER A 138 0.55 18.71 -19.86
CA SER A 138 0.63 17.37 -19.29
C SER A 138 1.16 17.48 -17.86
N MET A 139 0.79 16.53 -17.00
CA MET A 139 1.23 16.47 -15.61
C MET A 139 1.88 15.13 -15.28
N VAL A 140 2.89 15.18 -14.40
CA VAL A 140 3.54 14.04 -13.74
C VAL A 140 3.78 14.35 -12.27
N GLY A 141 3.90 13.31 -11.45
CA GLY A 141 4.37 13.44 -10.08
C GLY A 141 3.47 12.75 -9.07
N ALA A 142 4.09 12.14 -8.07
CA ALA A 142 3.41 11.52 -6.93
C ALA A 142 2.78 12.54 -5.96
N SER A 143 2.98 13.83 -6.19
CA SER A 143 2.77 14.87 -5.18
C SER A 143 1.32 15.02 -4.73
N ALA A 144 0.33 14.84 -5.61
CA ALA A 144 -1.08 14.78 -5.22
C ALA A 144 -1.37 13.61 -4.26
N SER A 145 -0.82 12.42 -4.55
CA SER A 145 -0.92 11.24 -3.69
C SER A 145 -0.24 11.45 -2.35
N VAL A 146 0.95 12.07 -2.35
CA VAL A 146 1.71 12.37 -1.13
C VAL A 146 0.98 13.41 -0.28
N LEU A 147 0.43 14.46 -0.89
CA LEU A 147 -0.29 15.49 -0.17
C LEU A 147 -1.59 14.96 0.44
N ALA A 148 -2.27 14.00 -0.21
CA ALA A 148 -3.40 13.30 0.40
C ALA A 148 -3.00 12.62 1.72
N VAL A 149 -1.83 11.96 1.76
CA VAL A 149 -1.28 11.33 2.97
C VAL A 149 -0.95 12.40 4.03
N VAL A 150 -0.25 13.47 3.65
CA VAL A 150 0.13 14.57 4.55
C VAL A 150 -1.10 15.19 5.20
N ILE A 151 -2.11 15.55 4.41
CA ILE A 151 -3.34 16.19 4.91
C ILE A 151 -4.13 15.24 5.79
N ALA A 152 -4.18 13.95 5.47
CA ALA A 152 -4.82 12.97 6.34
C ALA A 152 -4.16 12.91 7.74
N VAL A 153 -2.82 12.89 7.80
CA VAL A 153 -2.13 12.91 9.10
C VAL A 153 -2.31 14.25 9.81
N ALA A 154 -2.14 15.37 9.09
CA ALA A 154 -2.26 16.70 9.68
C ALA A 154 -3.67 17.02 10.18
N TYR A 155 -4.70 16.48 9.54
CA TYR A 155 -6.08 16.60 10.02
C TYR A 155 -6.37 15.67 11.19
N ARG A 156 -5.76 14.46 11.21
CA ARG A 156 -5.93 13.51 12.31
C ARG A 156 -5.27 13.98 13.60
N GLU A 157 -4.03 14.44 13.51
CA GLU A 157 -3.23 14.90 14.66
C GLU A 157 -2.65 16.30 14.38
N PRO A 158 -3.47 17.36 14.43
CA PRO A 158 -3.06 18.71 14.02
C PRO A 158 -1.95 19.32 14.89
N ASP A 159 -1.88 18.93 16.16
CA ASP A 159 -0.88 19.43 17.11
C ASP A 159 0.37 18.55 17.23
N TYR A 160 0.41 17.41 16.52
CA TYR A 160 1.62 16.61 16.43
C TYR A 160 2.75 17.45 15.82
N SER A 161 3.92 17.43 16.45
CA SER A 161 5.06 18.27 16.06
C SER A 161 6.15 17.42 15.42
N ILE A 162 6.58 17.82 14.24
CA ILE A 162 7.77 17.25 13.59
C ILE A 162 8.92 18.24 13.64
N ARG A 163 10.14 17.74 13.81
CA ARG A 163 11.35 18.56 13.76
C ARG A 163 11.83 18.68 12.32
N LEU A 164 11.76 19.87 11.74
CA LEU A 164 12.38 20.21 10.47
C LEU A 164 13.82 20.69 10.70
N LEU A 165 14.73 20.33 9.78
CA LEU A 165 16.18 20.53 9.94
C LEU A 165 16.56 21.98 10.25
N PHE A 166 15.88 22.97 9.63
CA PHE A 166 16.18 24.40 9.76
C PHE A 166 15.14 25.21 10.53
N LEU A 167 13.91 24.69 10.66
CA LEU A 167 12.78 25.44 11.23
C LEU A 167 12.38 24.96 12.63
N GLY A 168 13.05 23.92 13.16
CA GLY A 168 12.74 23.37 14.47
C GLY A 168 11.41 22.60 14.48
N ASN A 169 10.73 22.62 15.62
CA ASN A 169 9.49 21.87 15.83
C ASN A 169 8.30 22.64 15.23
N ILE A 170 7.66 22.06 14.21
CA ILE A 170 6.46 22.61 13.58
C ILE A 170 5.32 21.62 13.71
N ARG A 171 4.15 22.14 14.12
CA ARG A 171 2.90 21.36 14.18
C ARG A 171 2.38 21.06 12.78
N LEU A 172 1.83 19.86 12.59
CA LEU A 172 1.36 19.42 11.27
C LEU A 172 0.31 20.34 10.65
N LYS A 173 -0.57 20.95 11.46
CA LYS A 173 -1.57 21.90 10.97
C LYS A 173 -0.96 23.09 10.23
N TYR A 174 0.21 23.58 10.64
CA TYR A 174 0.88 24.68 9.98
C TYR A 174 1.51 24.24 8.66
N ILE A 175 2.04 23.02 8.59
CA ILE A 175 2.55 22.45 7.32
C ILE A 175 1.41 22.32 6.33
N ALA A 176 0.29 21.72 6.74
CA ALA A 176 -0.91 21.59 5.91
C ALA A 176 -1.43 22.95 5.43
N LEU A 177 -1.54 23.92 6.33
CA LEU A 177 -2.00 25.27 6.00
C LEU A 177 -1.07 25.95 4.99
N VAL A 178 0.24 25.95 5.23
CA VAL A 178 1.22 26.57 4.35
C VAL A 178 1.18 25.94 2.96
N VAL A 179 1.15 24.61 2.87
CA VAL A 179 1.10 23.93 1.58
C VAL A 179 -0.18 24.27 0.82
N VAL A 180 -1.35 24.11 1.44
CA VAL A 180 -2.65 24.38 0.79
C VAL A 180 -2.78 25.85 0.36
N LEU A 181 -2.37 26.80 1.21
CA LEU A 181 -2.39 28.22 0.87
C LEU A 181 -1.38 28.54 -0.24
N SER A 182 -0.18 27.96 -0.19
CA SER A 182 0.81 28.17 -1.25
C SER A 182 0.31 27.62 -2.59
N ASP A 183 -0.29 26.43 -2.62
CA ASP A 183 -0.86 25.87 -3.84
C ASP A 183 -1.94 26.78 -4.40
N LEU A 184 -2.84 27.30 -3.55
CA LEU A 184 -3.89 28.23 -3.97
C LEU A 184 -3.32 29.54 -4.56
N LEU A 185 -2.33 30.14 -3.89
CA LEU A 185 -1.72 31.40 -4.33
C LEU A 185 -0.91 31.24 -5.62
N PHE A 186 -0.34 30.06 -5.86
CA PHE A 186 0.50 29.78 -7.02
C PHE A 186 -0.22 29.02 -8.15
N ILE A 187 -1.55 28.89 -8.12
CA ILE A 187 -2.35 28.30 -9.23
C ILE A 187 -2.08 28.99 -10.57
N THR A 188 -1.78 30.29 -10.59
CA THR A 188 -1.50 31.04 -11.83
C THR A 188 -0.02 31.07 -12.20
N SER A 189 0.83 30.32 -11.51
CA SER A 189 2.28 30.24 -11.77
C SER A 189 2.63 29.18 -12.83
N GLY A 190 3.93 29.01 -13.13
CA GLY A 190 4.41 28.08 -14.15
C GLY A 190 4.05 26.60 -13.93
N ASN A 191 3.72 26.19 -12.70
CA ASN A 191 3.31 24.82 -12.37
C ASN A 191 1.83 24.72 -11.92
N ALA A 192 0.94 25.50 -12.55
CA ALA A 192 -0.48 25.53 -12.25
C ALA A 192 -1.12 24.13 -12.09
N GLY A 193 -0.82 23.22 -13.02
CA GLY A 193 -1.37 21.86 -13.00
C GLY A 193 -1.00 21.07 -11.74
N GLY A 194 0.26 21.17 -11.30
CA GLY A 194 0.71 20.56 -10.06
C GLY A 194 -0.02 21.12 -8.83
N HIS A 195 -0.12 22.44 -8.71
CA HIS A 195 -0.83 23.09 -7.60
C HIS A 195 -2.31 22.70 -7.54
N ILE A 196 -3.00 22.61 -8.68
CA ILE A 196 -4.39 22.16 -8.71
C ILE A 196 -4.50 20.69 -8.29
N ALA A 197 -3.62 19.82 -8.79
CA ALA A 197 -3.64 18.41 -8.41
C ALA A 197 -3.32 18.20 -6.93
N HIS A 198 -2.43 19.01 -6.36
CA HIS A 198 -2.18 19.04 -4.93
C HIS A 198 -3.47 19.33 -4.15
N LEU A 199 -4.22 20.37 -4.52
CA LEU A 199 -5.50 20.68 -3.87
C LEU A 199 -6.50 19.52 -3.95
N GLY A 200 -6.55 18.80 -5.07
CA GLY A 200 -7.40 17.60 -5.20
C GLY A 200 -6.93 16.45 -4.30
N GLY A 201 -5.62 16.25 -4.18
CA GLY A 201 -5.02 15.33 -3.22
C GLY A 201 -5.33 15.71 -1.77
N ALA A 202 -5.15 16.97 -1.42
CA ALA A 202 -5.45 17.53 -0.11
C ALA A 202 -6.93 17.33 0.27
N PHE A 203 -7.84 17.64 -0.65
CA PHE A 203 -9.27 17.41 -0.48
C PHE A 203 -9.58 15.94 -0.23
N THR A 204 -8.93 15.03 -0.97
CA THR A 204 -9.09 13.58 -0.77
C THR A 204 -8.58 13.11 0.60
N GLY A 205 -7.44 13.62 1.04
CA GLY A 205 -6.87 13.35 2.37
C GLY A 205 -7.79 13.79 3.51
N PHE A 206 -8.32 15.01 3.41
CA PHE A 206 -9.32 15.53 4.34
C PHE A 206 -10.60 14.68 4.34
N GLY A 207 -11.16 14.41 3.15
CA GLY A 207 -12.36 13.61 2.97
C GLY A 207 -12.21 12.19 3.51
N PHE A 208 -11.03 11.59 3.40
CA PHE A 208 -10.73 10.28 3.98
C PHE A 208 -10.89 10.26 5.49
N VAL A 209 -10.28 11.21 6.20
CA VAL A 209 -10.35 11.22 7.67
C VAL A 209 -11.74 11.62 8.15
N VAL A 210 -12.40 12.58 7.48
CA VAL A 210 -13.80 12.91 7.77
C VAL A 210 -14.72 11.70 7.56
N GLY A 211 -14.50 10.94 6.49
CA GLY A 211 -15.22 9.70 6.24
C GLY A 211 -15.01 8.69 7.36
N LEU A 212 -13.76 8.42 7.75
CA LEU A 212 -13.45 7.47 8.82
C LEU A 212 -14.04 7.89 10.16
N ASN A 213 -14.02 9.17 10.50
CA ASN A 213 -14.65 9.69 11.72
C ASN A 213 -16.17 9.46 11.73
N LYS A 214 -16.80 9.32 10.55
CA LYS A 214 -18.21 8.95 10.37
C LYS A 214 -18.42 7.45 10.15
N GLY A 215 -17.39 6.62 10.30
CA GLY A 215 -17.45 5.18 10.10
C GLY A 215 -17.39 4.71 8.64
N VAL A 216 -17.08 5.61 7.69
CA VAL A 216 -17.02 5.31 6.25
C VAL A 216 -15.58 5.34 5.75
N ASP A 217 -15.03 4.18 5.36
CA ASP A 217 -13.72 4.11 4.70
C ASP A 217 -13.86 4.31 3.18
N ILE A 218 -13.57 5.52 2.70
CA ILE A 218 -13.60 5.85 1.27
C ILE A 218 -12.52 5.11 0.46
N THR A 219 -11.48 4.57 1.11
CA THR A 219 -10.42 3.80 0.45
C THR A 219 -10.81 2.34 0.23
N SER A 220 -11.89 1.88 0.87
CA SER A 220 -12.28 0.47 0.90
C SER A 220 -12.55 -0.14 -0.48
N TRP A 221 -13.26 0.56 -1.36
CA TRP A 221 -13.56 0.09 -2.71
C TRP A 221 -12.30 0.01 -3.57
N MET A 222 -11.42 1.01 -3.47
CA MET A 222 -10.13 1.02 -4.16
C MET A 222 -9.26 -0.14 -3.68
N ASN A 223 -9.24 -0.38 -2.37
CA ASN A 223 -8.53 -1.51 -1.78
C ASN A 223 -9.04 -2.86 -2.31
N LYS A 224 -10.36 -3.04 -2.42
CA LYS A 224 -10.95 -4.26 -3.02
C LYS A 224 -10.54 -4.41 -4.48
N PHE A 225 -10.57 -3.33 -5.26
CA PHE A 225 -10.13 -3.35 -6.66
C PHE A 225 -8.65 -3.75 -6.78
N LEU A 226 -7.77 -3.13 -6.00
CA LEU A 226 -6.34 -3.47 -5.99
C LEU A 226 -6.10 -4.93 -5.59
N ASP A 227 -6.85 -5.46 -4.63
CA ASP A 227 -6.75 -6.87 -4.23
C ASP A 227 -7.18 -7.81 -5.36
N VAL A 228 -8.23 -7.47 -6.12
CA VAL A 228 -8.65 -8.23 -7.33
C VAL A 228 -7.55 -8.22 -8.38
N VAL A 229 -6.99 -7.05 -8.68
CA VAL A 229 -5.88 -6.92 -9.66
C VAL A 229 -4.69 -7.78 -9.22
N LEU A 230 -4.28 -7.71 -7.95
CA LEU A 230 -3.18 -8.52 -7.42
C LEU A 230 -3.44 -10.03 -7.53
N VAL A 231 -4.69 -10.46 -7.35
CA VAL A 231 -5.09 -11.87 -7.52
C VAL A 231 -4.97 -12.31 -8.99
N LEU A 232 -5.36 -11.46 -9.94
CA LEU A 232 -5.28 -11.76 -11.38
C LEU A 232 -3.82 -11.94 -11.85
N PHE A 233 -2.89 -11.16 -11.31
CA PHE A 233 -1.47 -11.25 -11.67
C PHE A 233 -0.70 -12.34 -10.89
N ASN A 234 -1.23 -12.85 -9.77
CA ASN A 234 -0.65 -13.97 -9.05
C ASN A 234 -1.16 -15.31 -9.60
N ARG A 235 -0.35 -15.96 -10.46
CA ARG A 235 -0.59 -17.31 -11.01
C ARG A 235 -0.85 -18.40 -9.96
N THR A 236 -0.48 -18.19 -8.70
CA THR A 236 -0.66 -19.15 -7.59
C THR A 236 -2.10 -19.23 -7.07
N THR A 237 -2.97 -18.28 -7.40
CA THR A 237 -4.36 -18.27 -6.91
C THR A 237 -5.28 -19.26 -7.64
N TRP A 238 -4.88 -19.72 -8.84
CA TRP A 238 -5.60 -20.78 -9.56
C TRP A 238 -5.33 -22.19 -9.02
N GLN A 239 -4.26 -22.40 -8.25
CA GLN A 239 -3.89 -23.73 -7.74
C GLN A 239 -4.49 -24.06 -6.36
N HIS A 240 -4.95 -23.06 -5.59
CA HIS A 240 -5.45 -23.27 -4.22
C HIS A 240 -6.97 -23.17 -4.05
N LYS A 241 -7.75 -23.09 -5.14
CA LYS A 241 -9.23 -23.09 -5.09
C LYS A 241 -9.87 -24.47 -5.24
N ARG A 242 -9.16 -25.58 -5.01
CA ARG A 242 -9.83 -26.86 -4.70
C ARG A 242 -9.98 -26.98 -3.18
N LYS A 243 -11.00 -26.34 -2.62
CA LYS A 243 -11.53 -26.81 -1.33
C LYS A 243 -12.26 -28.14 -1.61
N PRO A 244 -11.92 -29.26 -0.97
CA PRO A 244 -12.80 -30.42 -1.01
C PRO A 244 -14.12 -30.01 -0.35
N PHE A 245 -15.22 -30.21 -1.08
CA PHE A 245 -16.57 -30.05 -0.57
C PHE A 245 -16.78 -31.06 0.57
N MET A 246 -16.59 -30.63 1.82
CA MET A 246 -17.07 -31.42 2.96
C MET A 246 -18.59 -31.24 3.01
N LYS A 247 -19.29 -32.21 2.43
CA LYS A 247 -20.72 -32.42 2.60
C LYS A 247 -20.96 -32.61 4.10
N MET A 248 -21.54 -31.59 4.74
CA MET A 248 -21.88 -31.65 6.16
C MET A 248 -23.09 -32.57 6.29
N GLN A 249 -22.84 -33.87 6.42
CA GLN A 249 -23.86 -34.85 6.75
C GLN A 249 -24.14 -34.69 8.25
N GLN A 250 -25.25 -34.02 8.59
CA GLN A 250 -25.81 -34.08 9.93
C GLN A 250 -26.08 -35.54 10.25
N LEU A 251 -25.37 -36.09 11.22
CA LEU A 251 -25.67 -37.42 11.75
C LEU A 251 -25.79 -37.34 13.27
N HIS A 252 -27.05 -37.53 13.66
CA HIS A 252 -27.51 -37.92 14.97
C HIS A 252 -26.68 -39.07 15.55
N SER A 253 -26.63 -39.08 16.88
CA SER A 253 -26.26 -40.18 17.77
C SER A 253 -26.45 -41.58 17.18
N GLU A 254 -25.42 -42.43 17.22
CA GLU A 254 -25.48 -43.71 17.94
C GLU A 254 -24.13 -44.46 17.98
N LYS A 255 -23.91 -45.16 19.09
CA LYS A 255 -22.82 -46.10 19.34
C LYS A 255 -22.76 -47.18 18.23
N THR A 256 -21.57 -47.66 17.89
CA THR A 256 -21.15 -49.08 18.05
C THR A 256 -19.93 -49.48 17.18
N LYS A 257 -18.86 -49.91 17.88
CA LYS A 257 -17.83 -50.94 17.59
C LYS A 257 -17.09 -51.05 16.23
N LYS A 258 -15.76 -51.17 16.43
CA LYS A 258 -14.78 -52.15 15.90
C LYS A 258 -13.93 -51.81 14.67
N HIS A 259 -12.64 -51.65 14.98
CA HIS A 259 -11.42 -52.18 14.32
C HIS A 259 -11.01 -51.66 12.93
N LYS A 260 -9.88 -50.93 12.89
CA LYS A 260 -8.52 -51.33 12.41
C LYS A 260 -8.28 -50.74 11.01
N LEU A 261 -7.12 -50.22 10.59
CA LEU A 261 -5.74 -50.27 11.07
C LEU A 261 -4.93 -49.13 10.41
N ALA A 262 -3.82 -48.76 11.06
CA ALA A 262 -2.54 -48.31 10.46
C ALA A 262 -2.40 -46.87 9.92
N GLY A 263 -1.79 -46.00 10.73
CA GLY A 263 -1.09 -44.80 10.28
C GLY A 263 -0.63 -43.90 11.44
N ASN A 264 0.69 -43.78 11.64
CA ASN A 264 1.41 -42.83 12.52
C ASN A 264 1.54 -43.11 14.03
N LYS A 265 2.44 -44.05 14.37
CA LYS A 265 2.99 -44.33 15.71
C LYS A 265 3.73 -43.16 16.41
N LYS A 266 4.00 -42.02 15.75
CA LYS A 266 4.74 -40.88 16.37
C LYS A 266 3.84 -39.81 16.98
N THR A 267 2.61 -39.65 16.50
CA THR A 267 1.68 -38.63 17.03
C THR A 267 0.92 -39.12 18.26
N TYR A 268 0.66 -40.42 18.37
CA TYR A 268 -0.01 -41.02 19.54
C TYR A 268 0.85 -40.98 20.81
N SER A 269 2.18 -40.82 20.72
CA SER A 269 3.05 -40.81 21.90
C SER A 269 3.02 -39.49 22.67
N HIS A 270 2.78 -38.37 22.00
CA HIS A 270 2.80 -37.05 22.67
C HIS A 270 1.49 -36.76 23.39
N VAL A 271 0.35 -37.10 22.76
CA VAL A 271 -0.97 -36.91 23.38
C VAL A 271 -1.14 -37.75 24.65
N MET A 272 -0.70 -39.02 24.61
CA MET A 272 -0.73 -39.89 25.79
C MET A 272 0.18 -39.38 26.92
N MET A 273 1.30 -38.71 26.61
CA MET A 273 2.20 -38.17 27.62
C MET A 273 1.59 -36.97 28.34
N ASP A 274 0.98 -36.06 27.58
CA ASP A 274 0.32 -34.88 28.14
C ASP A 274 -0.85 -35.27 29.05
N ASP A 275 -1.63 -36.28 28.66
CA ASP A 275 -2.73 -36.82 29.48
C ASP A 275 -2.22 -37.43 30.80
N ILE A 276 -1.09 -38.16 30.75
CA ILE A 276 -0.45 -38.73 31.95
C ILE A 276 0.06 -37.61 32.87
N LEU A 277 0.68 -36.56 32.33
CA LEU A 277 1.17 -35.42 33.10
C LEU A 277 0.04 -34.62 33.74
N ASP A 278 -1.07 -34.43 33.04
CA ASP A 278 -2.26 -33.76 33.57
C ASP A 278 -2.91 -34.56 34.70
N LYS A 279 -2.96 -35.89 34.57
CA LYS A 279 -3.46 -36.79 35.60
C LYS A 279 -2.54 -36.81 36.83
N LEU A 280 -1.22 -36.83 36.63
CA LEU A 280 -0.21 -36.69 37.68
C LEU A 280 -0.40 -35.37 38.45
N LYS A 281 -0.62 -34.25 37.74
CA LYS A 281 -0.79 -32.91 38.31
C LYS A 281 -2.08 -32.78 39.12
N LYS A 282 -3.17 -33.41 38.70
CA LYS A 282 -4.49 -33.32 39.36
C LYS A 282 -4.66 -34.28 40.52
N SER A 283 -4.15 -35.51 40.40
CA SER A 283 -4.51 -36.61 41.30
C SER A 283 -3.30 -37.32 41.94
N GLY A 284 -2.08 -36.89 41.64
CA GLY A 284 -0.84 -37.43 42.23
C GLY A 284 -0.38 -38.76 41.63
N TYR A 285 0.85 -39.17 41.96
CA TYR A 285 1.53 -40.33 41.35
C TYR A 285 0.81 -41.67 41.57
N GLU A 286 0.12 -41.84 42.69
CA GLU A 286 -0.61 -43.08 43.00
C GLU A 286 -1.87 -43.29 42.16
N SER A 287 -2.35 -42.25 41.47
CA SER A 287 -3.48 -42.36 40.54
C SER A 287 -3.13 -42.96 39.18
N LEU A 288 -1.83 -43.18 38.92
CA LEU A 288 -1.32 -43.72 37.66
C LEU A 288 -1.31 -45.24 37.65
N THR A 289 -1.68 -45.83 36.51
CA THR A 289 -1.56 -47.26 36.29
C THR A 289 -0.09 -47.68 36.13
N THR A 290 0.20 -48.96 36.31
CA THR A 290 1.56 -49.50 36.16
C THR A 290 2.17 -49.21 34.77
N GLU A 291 1.34 -49.16 33.73
CA GLU A 291 1.74 -48.84 32.35
C GLU A 291 2.04 -47.34 32.16
N GLU A 292 1.24 -46.47 32.77
CA GLU A 292 1.46 -45.01 32.78
C GLU A 292 2.75 -44.66 33.55
N LYS A 293 2.96 -45.29 34.72
CA LYS A 293 4.19 -45.14 35.53
C LYS A 293 5.44 -45.58 34.75
N LYS A 294 5.37 -46.72 34.04
CA LYS A 294 6.47 -47.21 33.20
C LYS A 294 6.78 -46.27 32.04
N THR A 295 5.74 -45.70 31.40
CA THR A 295 5.90 -44.77 30.28
C THR A 295 6.59 -43.47 30.73
N LEU A 296 6.25 -42.94 31.91
CA LEU A 296 6.95 -41.80 32.53
C LEU A 296 8.42 -42.12 32.85
N PHE A 297 8.69 -43.32 33.38
CA PHE A 297 10.05 -43.75 33.71
C PHE A 297 10.93 -43.92 32.46
N ASP A 298 10.40 -44.51 31.39
CA ASP A 298 11.13 -44.68 30.13
C ASP A 298 11.38 -43.32 29.43
N ALA A 299 10.49 -42.34 29.63
CA ALA A 299 10.64 -40.99 29.10
C ALA A 299 11.67 -40.16 29.87
N SER A 300 11.85 -40.35 31.18
CA SER A 300 12.84 -39.61 31.99
C SER A 300 14.28 -40.07 31.76
N ARG A 301 14.47 -41.23 31.12
CA ARG A 301 15.79 -41.79 30.76
C ARG A 301 16.30 -41.35 29.38
N LYS A 302 15.53 -40.54 28.64
CA LYS A 302 15.93 -39.94 27.37
C LYS A 302 16.35 -38.49 27.55
#